data_AF-A0AA47MDR2-F1
#
_entry.id   AF-A0AA47MDR2-F1
#
_cell.length_a   1.000
_cell.length_b   1.000
_cell.length_c   1.000
_cell.angle_alpha   90.00
_cell.angle_beta   90.00
_cell.angle_gamma   90.00
#
_symmetry.space_group_name_H-M   'P 1'
#
loop_
_entity.id
_entity.type
_entity.pdbx_description
1 polymer ?
#
loop_
_entity_poly.entity_id
_entity_poly.type
_entity_poly.pdbx_seq_one_letter_code
_entity_poly.pdbx_strand_id
1 'polypeptide(L)'
;MSSSSAYYDDVIACRVFSTYRADHPIDLSFIIITILIILQSDLNAGLKKVLSGDLLSLMLALMMTPLQHEAHRLRQAMEGLGTNEETLMEILCTRPAPQLKDTSAAYSELYKKDLEKDLKGETSGDFAKLIVALLHKDNVLGVVQRDIEALSASLDSKKTDPGLWISILTSRDADHLNRVLMRLELERGEPLEKILEKKFSGDIRMGLKTLVQCIQSPHLFLAQRLVTMKAAILHGVMVSHCEEDLLCIRAAFLKLTGTSLYTTLQKNFKGEHLQALLAICRSED
;
A
#
# COMPACT_ATOMS: atom_id res chain seq x y z
N MET A 1 -14.46 35.10 -13.91
CA MET A 1 -12.98 35.15 -13.94
C MET A 1 -12.48 35.32 -12.52
N SER A 2 -11.50 34.49 -12.15
CA SER A 2 -10.59 34.56 -11.00
C SER A 2 -11.14 34.63 -9.57
N SER A 3 -11.14 33.47 -8.88
CA SER A 3 -10.64 33.34 -7.50
C SER A 3 -10.49 31.86 -7.14
N SER A 4 -9.40 31.23 -7.60
CA SER A 4 -8.94 29.91 -7.12
C SER A 4 -7.44 29.84 -7.34
N SER A 5 -6.67 30.25 -6.33
CA SER A 5 -5.19 30.19 -6.37
C SER A 5 -4.56 30.29 -4.99
N ALA A 6 -5.30 30.00 -3.90
CA ALA A 6 -4.80 30.17 -2.53
C ALA A 6 -4.88 28.88 -1.69
N TYR A 7 -4.90 27.69 -2.32
CA TYR A 7 -5.18 26.43 -1.61
C TYR A 7 -4.11 25.32 -1.76
N TYR A 8 -2.92 25.60 -2.29
CA TYR A 8 -1.99 24.51 -2.65
C TYR A 8 -0.52 24.67 -2.21
N ASP A 9 -0.16 25.66 -1.39
CA ASP A 9 1.24 25.85 -0.96
C ASP A 9 1.61 25.20 0.37
N ASP A 10 0.80 24.23 0.80
CA ASP A 10 0.79 23.75 2.17
C ASP A 10 0.76 22.20 2.21
N VAL A 11 1.89 21.50 2.00
CA VAL A 11 1.93 20.04 2.34
C VAL A 11 3.17 19.61 3.09
N ILE A 12 4.40 19.90 2.64
CA ILE A 12 5.54 19.80 3.57
C ILE A 12 5.58 21.03 4.47
N ALA A 13 5.03 22.15 3.97
CA ALA A 13 4.77 23.34 4.76
C ALA A 13 3.65 23.20 5.77
N CYS A 14 2.63 22.48 5.35
CA CYS A 14 1.45 22.20 6.15
C CYS A 14 1.64 20.99 7.04
N ARG A 15 2.89 20.49 7.09
CA ARG A 15 3.47 19.82 8.24
C ARG A 15 4.82 20.44 8.70
N VAL A 16 5.10 21.74 8.41
CA VAL A 16 6.16 22.70 8.90
C VAL A 16 7.01 23.39 7.79
N PHE A 17 6.44 24.38 7.12
CA PHE A 17 7.01 25.37 6.17
C PHE A 17 7.65 24.96 4.80
N SER A 18 7.05 25.50 3.73
CA SER A 18 7.53 25.64 2.36
C SER A 18 8.05 27.07 2.21
N THR A 19 8.84 27.28 1.16
CA THR A 19 9.56 28.49 0.76
C THR A 19 10.93 28.66 1.40
N TYR A 20 11.98 28.25 0.67
CA TYR A 20 13.17 29.08 0.50
C TYR A 20 13.88 28.72 -0.81
N ARG A 21 14.00 29.70 -1.70
CA ARG A 21 14.85 29.67 -2.90
C ARG A 21 15.81 30.84 -2.76
N ALA A 22 17.11 30.58 -2.69
CA ALA A 22 18.13 31.62 -2.83
C ALA A 22 19.44 31.00 -3.32
N ASP A 23 20.07 31.70 -4.27
CA ASP A 23 21.26 31.33 -5.01
C ASP A 23 22.56 31.40 -4.15
N HIS A 24 23.40 30.35 -4.24
CA HIS A 24 24.84 30.23 -3.85
C HIS A 24 25.21 30.10 -2.33
N PRO A 25 26.43 29.61 -1.97
CA PRO A 25 26.74 28.21 -1.69
C PRO A 25 27.24 28.03 -0.24
N ILE A 26 26.30 27.93 0.69
CA ILE A 26 26.42 27.06 1.85
C ILE A 26 25.12 26.26 1.79
N ASP A 27 25.19 24.94 1.87
CA ASP A 27 24.03 24.06 1.69
C ASP A 27 23.03 24.26 2.85
N LEU A 28 22.28 25.36 2.79
CA LEU A 28 21.27 25.76 3.75
C LEU A 28 20.15 24.72 3.77
N SER A 29 19.90 24.05 2.63
CA SER A 29 19.07 22.85 2.54
C SER A 29 19.59 21.75 3.45
N PHE A 30 20.88 21.43 3.44
CA PHE A 30 21.46 20.43 4.34
C PHE A 30 21.32 20.81 5.82
N ILE A 31 21.52 22.09 6.17
CA ILE A 31 21.35 22.58 7.55
C ILE A 31 19.88 22.52 7.99
N ILE A 32 18.95 22.97 7.15
CA ILE A 32 17.51 22.92 7.41
C ILE A 32 17.04 21.47 7.52
N ILE A 33 17.46 20.59 6.61
CA ILE A 33 17.18 19.15 6.65
C ILE A 33 17.75 18.55 7.95
N THR A 34 18.98 18.89 8.32
CA THR A 34 19.61 18.40 9.56
C THR A 34 18.85 18.87 10.80
N ILE A 35 18.44 20.14 10.87
CA ILE A 35 17.64 20.69 11.98
C ILE A 35 16.27 20.00 12.04
N LEU A 36 15.61 19.81 10.90
CA LEU A 36 14.33 19.09 10.82
C LEU A 36 14.47 17.64 11.30
N ILE A 37 15.54 16.94 10.89
CA ILE A 37 15.84 15.58 11.35
C ILE A 37 16.07 15.55 12.85
N ILE A 38 16.83 16.51 13.40
CA ILE A 38 17.09 16.61 14.85
C ILE A 38 15.78 16.85 15.60
N LEU A 39 14.97 17.82 15.17
CA LEU A 39 13.67 18.12 15.80
C LEU A 39 12.71 16.93 15.73
N GLN A 40 12.67 16.21 14.61
CA GLN A 40 11.87 14.99 14.46
C GLN A 40 12.37 13.86 15.37
N SER A 41 13.69 13.70 15.53
CA SER A 41 14.28 12.69 16.40
C SER A 41 14.00 12.96 17.88
N ASP A 42 14.09 14.23 18.31
CA ASP A 42 13.77 14.66 19.67
C ASP A 42 12.27 14.52 19.94
N LEU A 43 11.41 14.90 18.98
CA LEU A 43 9.97 14.73 19.11
C LEU A 43 9.58 13.26 19.21
N ASN A 44 10.15 12.38 18.39
CA ASN A 44 9.92 10.93 18.47
C ASN A 44 10.32 10.36 19.83
N ALA A 45 11.46 10.80 20.38
CA ALA A 45 11.90 10.40 21.72
C ALA A 45 10.96 10.95 22.81
N GLY A 46 10.46 12.18 22.65
CA GLY A 46 9.47 12.80 23.53
C GLY A 46 8.15 12.01 23.54
N LEU A 47 7.60 11.69 22.36
CA LEU A 47 6.36 10.92 22.23
C LEU A 47 6.47 9.56 22.90
N LYS A 48 7.59 8.84 22.73
CA LYS A 48 7.83 7.54 23.37
C LYS A 48 7.87 7.60 24.90
N LYS A 49 8.15 8.77 25.50
CA LYS A 49 8.14 8.95 26.96
C LYS A 49 6.75 9.22 27.52
N VAL A 50 5.84 9.77 26.71
CA VAL A 50 4.53 10.27 27.18
C VAL A 50 3.37 9.40 26.69
N LEU A 51 3.52 8.76 25.54
CA LEU A 51 2.51 7.89 24.92
C LEU A 51 2.92 6.43 24.99
N SER A 52 1.94 5.53 24.86
CA SER A 52 2.16 4.09 24.78
C SER A 52 1.08 3.42 23.91
N GLY A 53 1.28 2.14 23.62
CA GLY A 53 0.31 1.32 22.89
C GLY A 53 0.02 1.82 21.47
N ASP A 54 -1.20 1.56 20.99
CA ASP A 54 -1.62 1.85 19.63
C ASP A 54 -1.60 3.36 19.28
N LEU A 55 -1.82 4.23 20.26
CA LEU A 55 -1.73 5.67 20.06
C LEU A 55 -0.29 6.10 19.77
N LEU A 56 0.70 5.59 20.51
CA LEU A 56 2.11 5.85 20.23
C LEU A 56 2.49 5.36 18.83
N SER A 57 2.08 4.14 18.48
CA SER A 57 2.34 3.57 17.15
C SER A 57 1.79 4.43 16.03
N LEU A 58 0.54 4.88 16.16
CA LEU A 58 -0.11 5.77 15.19
C LEU A 58 0.61 7.12 15.08
N MET A 59 0.97 7.73 16.21
CA MET A 59 1.66 9.02 16.21
C MET A 59 3.05 8.92 15.57
N LEU A 60 3.82 7.88 15.87
CA LEU A 60 5.12 7.66 15.23
C LEU A 60 4.98 7.41 13.73
N ALA A 61 3.93 6.72 13.29
CA ALA A 61 3.64 6.53 11.86
C ALA A 61 3.35 7.86 11.16
N LEU A 62 2.56 8.74 11.78
CA LEU A 62 2.25 10.09 11.26
C LEU A 62 3.47 11.03 11.22
N MET A 63 4.53 10.71 11.98
CA MET A 63 5.79 11.45 11.98
C MET A 63 6.75 11.02 10.87
N MET A 64 6.46 9.95 10.13
CA MET A 64 7.28 9.49 9.01
C MET A 64 6.85 10.16 7.70
N THR A 65 7.77 10.35 6.76
CA THR A 65 7.36 10.66 5.38
C THR A 65 6.61 9.47 4.77
N PRO A 66 5.77 9.66 3.73
CA PRO A 66 5.04 8.54 3.11
C PRO A 66 5.95 7.37 2.68
N LEU A 67 7.10 7.66 2.09
CA LEU A 67 8.07 6.65 1.67
C LEU A 67 8.72 5.93 2.86
N GLN A 68 9.06 6.67 3.92
CA GLN A 68 9.60 6.09 5.15
C GLN A 68 8.56 5.21 5.85
N HIS A 69 7.29 5.62 5.86
CA HIS A 69 6.20 4.85 6.43
C HIS A 69 6.00 3.52 5.69
N GLU A 70 5.98 3.52 4.35
CA GLU A 70 5.87 2.27 3.59
C GLU A 70 7.09 1.36 3.78
N ALA A 71 8.30 1.92 3.79
CA ALA A 71 9.51 1.17 4.10
C ALA A 71 9.45 0.56 5.51
N HIS A 72 8.93 1.31 6.49
CA HIS A 72 8.75 0.84 7.85
C HIS A 72 7.75 -0.31 7.94
N ARG A 73 6.62 -0.21 7.25
CA ARG A 73 5.60 -1.26 7.21
C ARG A 73 6.13 -2.53 6.54
N LEU A 74 6.89 -2.40 5.45
CA LEU A 74 7.57 -3.54 4.81
C LEU A 74 8.55 -4.20 5.78
N ARG A 75 9.34 -3.41 6.53
CA ARG A 75 10.26 -3.95 7.54
C ARG A 75 9.52 -4.70 8.63
N GLN A 76 8.46 -4.11 9.19
CA GLN A 76 7.64 -4.73 10.23
C GLN A 76 6.98 -6.03 9.76
N ALA A 77 6.54 -6.08 8.49
CA ALA A 77 5.97 -7.28 7.91
C ALA A 77 6.98 -8.42 7.74
N MET A 78 8.28 -8.12 7.79
CA MET A 78 9.40 -9.05 7.67
C MET A 78 10.14 -9.26 9.01
N GLU A 79 9.64 -8.72 10.12
CA GLU A 79 10.29 -8.83 11.42
C GLU A 79 9.63 -9.91 12.30
N GLY A 80 10.47 -10.73 12.93
CA GLY A 80 10.03 -11.69 13.94
C GLY A 80 9.95 -13.12 13.43
N LEU A 81 9.08 -13.93 14.07
CA LEU A 81 8.87 -15.32 13.69
C LEU A 81 7.71 -15.40 12.69
N GLY A 82 8.06 -15.52 11.42
CA GLY A 82 7.12 -15.55 10.30
C GLY A 82 6.99 -14.19 9.60
N THR A 83 6.40 -14.22 8.42
CA THR A 83 6.21 -13.06 7.55
C THR A 83 4.74 -12.67 7.57
N ASN A 84 4.43 -11.37 7.44
CA ASN A 84 3.07 -10.90 7.23
C ASN A 84 2.84 -10.69 5.74
N GLU A 85 2.58 -11.79 5.02
CA GLU A 85 2.47 -11.80 3.56
C GLU A 85 1.33 -10.91 3.06
N GLU A 86 0.24 -10.80 3.82
CA GLU A 86 -0.88 -9.91 3.47
C GLU A 86 -0.45 -8.44 3.41
N THR A 87 0.37 -7.98 4.37
CA THR A 87 0.86 -6.59 4.38
C THR A 87 1.87 -6.34 3.27
N LEU A 88 2.74 -7.33 2.97
CA LEU A 88 3.63 -7.25 1.82
C LEU A 88 2.82 -7.09 0.52
N MET A 89 1.82 -7.94 0.32
CA MET A 89 0.96 -7.90 -0.86
C MET A 89 0.15 -6.60 -0.95
N GLU A 90 -0.38 -6.09 0.16
CA GLU A 90 -1.12 -4.83 0.22
C GLU A 90 -0.28 -3.67 -0.33
N ILE A 91 0.93 -3.49 0.20
CA ILE A 91 1.85 -2.40 -0.20
C ILE A 91 2.29 -2.61 -1.65
N LEU A 92 2.79 -3.81 -1.97
CA LEU A 92 3.36 -4.09 -3.28
C LEU A 92 2.31 -4.07 -4.40
N CYS A 93 1.03 -4.36 -4.14
CA CYS A 93 -0.01 -4.30 -5.18
C CYS A 93 -0.55 -2.89 -5.39
N THR A 94 -0.74 -2.12 -4.33
CA THR A 94 -1.41 -0.81 -4.41
C THR A 94 -0.48 0.32 -4.83
N ARG A 95 0.84 0.17 -4.64
CA ARG A 95 1.81 1.19 -5.03
C ARG A 95 2.27 1.08 -6.49
N PRO A 96 2.38 2.21 -7.21
CA PRO A 96 2.91 2.25 -8.56
C PRO A 96 4.44 2.05 -8.56
N ALA A 97 4.98 1.59 -9.70
CA ALA A 97 6.40 1.24 -9.82
C ALA A 97 7.38 2.37 -9.40
N PRO A 98 7.18 3.65 -9.77
CA PRO A 98 8.06 4.73 -9.33
C PRO A 98 8.09 4.87 -7.80
N GLN A 99 6.93 4.79 -7.14
CA GLN A 99 6.85 4.89 -5.68
C GLN A 99 7.50 3.69 -5.00
N LEU A 100 7.39 2.48 -5.55
CA LEU A 100 8.09 1.30 -5.01
C LEU A 100 9.61 1.42 -5.12
N LYS A 101 10.12 2.03 -6.19
CA LYS A 101 11.55 2.34 -6.34
C LYS A 101 12.02 3.32 -5.28
N ASP A 102 11.25 4.37 -5.04
CA ASP A 102 11.58 5.39 -4.02
C ASP A 102 11.46 4.82 -2.60
N THR A 103 10.46 3.98 -2.34
CA THR A 103 10.33 3.22 -1.08
C THR A 103 11.52 2.28 -0.86
N SER A 104 12.04 1.64 -1.91
CA SER A 104 13.24 0.81 -1.82
C SER A 104 14.47 1.64 -1.42
N ALA A 105 14.60 2.85 -1.96
CA ALA A 105 15.67 3.77 -1.58
C ALA A 105 15.54 4.21 -0.11
N ALA A 106 14.33 4.60 0.32
CA ALA A 106 14.05 4.95 1.71
C ALA A 106 14.31 3.78 2.68
N TYR A 107 13.96 2.56 2.29
CA TYR A 107 14.25 1.35 3.06
C TYR A 107 15.77 1.16 3.26
N SER A 108 16.55 1.35 2.20
CA SER A 108 18.00 1.26 2.29
C SER A 108 18.61 2.34 3.15
N GLU A 109 18.09 3.58 3.07
CA GLU A 109 18.54 4.68 3.92
C GLU A 109 18.26 4.42 5.40
N LEU A 110 17.03 4.01 5.74
CA LEU A 110 16.57 3.79 7.11
C LEU A 110 17.24 2.58 7.78
N TYR A 111 17.32 1.46 7.06
CA TYR A 111 17.70 0.17 7.64
C TYR A 111 19.10 -0.31 7.27
N LYS A 112 19.76 0.39 6.33
CA LYS A 112 21.06 -0.02 5.76
C LYS A 112 21.01 -1.45 5.20
N LYS A 113 19.87 -1.81 4.64
CA LYS A 113 19.56 -3.12 4.04
C LYS A 113 19.06 -2.95 2.61
N ASP A 114 19.02 -4.06 1.88
CA ASP A 114 18.46 -4.10 0.54
C ASP A 114 17.06 -4.73 0.61
N LEU A 115 16.05 -3.99 0.17
CA LEU A 115 14.64 -4.41 0.30
C LEU A 115 14.38 -5.71 -0.48
N GLU A 116 14.92 -5.84 -1.69
CA GLU A 116 14.71 -7.03 -2.52
C GLU A 116 15.35 -8.27 -1.89
N LYS A 117 16.56 -8.14 -1.32
CA LYS A 117 17.23 -9.23 -0.60
C LYS A 117 16.45 -9.66 0.63
N ASP A 118 15.95 -8.72 1.42
CA ASP A 118 15.12 -9.04 2.59
C ASP A 118 13.84 -9.76 2.13
N LEU A 119 13.12 -9.24 1.13
CA LEU A 119 11.91 -9.89 0.58
C LEU A 119 12.19 -11.30 0.07
N LYS A 120 13.31 -11.52 -0.62
CA LYS A 120 13.74 -12.85 -1.09
C LYS A 120 14.15 -13.79 0.06
N GLY A 121 14.65 -13.24 1.17
CA GLY A 121 15.01 -14.00 2.36
C GLY A 121 13.80 -14.46 3.16
N GLU A 122 12.76 -13.63 3.22
CA GLU A 122 11.54 -13.84 4.01
C GLU A 122 10.40 -14.56 3.25
N THR A 123 10.61 -14.84 1.96
CA THR A 123 9.61 -15.51 1.10
C THR A 123 10.26 -16.64 0.30
N SER A 124 9.45 -17.57 -0.22
CA SER A 124 9.97 -18.71 -0.99
C SER A 124 9.07 -19.10 -2.17
N GLY A 125 9.58 -19.99 -3.04
CA GLY A 125 8.83 -20.59 -4.13
C GLY A 125 8.28 -19.57 -5.14
N ASP A 126 7.10 -19.85 -5.70
CA ASP A 126 6.46 -18.96 -6.66
C ASP A 126 5.93 -17.67 -6.02
N PHE A 127 5.68 -17.66 -4.71
CA PHE A 127 5.32 -16.46 -3.99
C PHE A 127 6.47 -15.45 -3.95
N ALA A 128 7.71 -15.89 -3.69
CA ALA A 128 8.88 -15.02 -3.81
C ALA A 128 9.05 -14.44 -5.22
N LYS A 129 8.77 -15.23 -6.26
CA LYS A 129 8.78 -14.74 -7.66
C LYS A 129 7.74 -13.65 -7.88
N LEU A 130 6.52 -13.82 -7.36
CA LEU A 130 5.46 -12.82 -7.42
C LEU A 130 5.88 -11.52 -6.72
N ILE A 131 6.41 -11.62 -5.50
CA ILE A 131 6.85 -10.47 -4.70
C ILE A 131 7.92 -9.66 -5.44
N VAL A 132 8.94 -10.34 -5.99
CA VAL A 132 10.01 -9.68 -6.75
C VAL A 132 9.48 -9.05 -8.04
N ALA A 133 8.54 -9.72 -8.73
CA ALA A 133 7.91 -9.19 -9.93
C ALA A 133 7.04 -7.95 -9.64
N LEU A 134 6.38 -7.90 -8.47
CA LEU A 134 5.63 -6.73 -8.03
C LEU A 134 6.53 -5.55 -7.63
N LEU A 135 7.71 -5.83 -7.07
CA LEU A 135 8.68 -4.78 -6.77
C LEU A 135 9.23 -4.12 -8.05
N HIS A 136 9.33 -4.90 -9.14
CA HIS A 136 9.83 -4.48 -10.44
C HIS A 136 8.73 -4.41 -11.51
N LYS A 137 7.52 -4.00 -11.13
CA LYS A 137 6.41 -3.84 -12.07
C LYS A 137 6.85 -3.07 -13.31
N ASP A 138 6.43 -3.57 -14.45
CA ASP A 138 6.67 -2.97 -15.74
C ASP A 138 5.34 -2.64 -16.42
N ASN A 139 5.37 -1.82 -17.47
CA ASN A 139 4.21 -1.49 -18.28
C ASN A 139 4.48 -1.83 -19.75
N VAL A 140 4.56 -3.13 -20.01
CA VAL A 140 4.74 -3.71 -21.34
C VAL A 140 3.39 -3.80 -22.03
N LEU A 141 3.34 -3.34 -23.28
CA LEU A 141 2.13 -3.45 -24.10
C LEU A 141 1.75 -4.92 -24.32
N GLY A 142 0.55 -5.28 -23.88
CA GLY A 142 -0.06 -6.58 -24.12
C GLY A 142 -1.04 -6.58 -25.29
N VAL A 143 -1.44 -7.78 -25.72
CA VAL A 143 -2.59 -7.95 -26.62
C VAL A 143 -3.67 -8.69 -25.83
N VAL A 144 -4.78 -8.00 -25.56
CA VAL A 144 -5.85 -8.49 -24.65
C VAL A 144 -6.24 -9.93 -24.99
N GLN A 145 -6.53 -10.21 -26.27
CA GLN A 145 -6.96 -11.53 -26.71
C GLN A 145 -5.88 -12.61 -26.48
N ARG A 146 -4.61 -12.28 -26.71
CA ARG A 146 -3.49 -13.22 -26.52
C ARG A 146 -3.29 -13.55 -25.05
N ASP A 147 -3.36 -12.55 -24.17
CA ASP A 147 -3.20 -12.77 -22.73
C ASP A 147 -4.41 -13.55 -22.16
N ILE A 148 -5.64 -13.34 -22.67
CA ILE A 148 -6.82 -14.16 -22.33
C ILE A 148 -6.57 -15.61 -22.73
N GLU A 149 -6.20 -15.87 -23.99
CA GLU A 149 -5.94 -17.22 -24.50
C GLU A 149 -4.84 -17.93 -23.70
N ALA A 150 -3.77 -17.22 -23.36
CA ALA A 150 -2.66 -17.76 -22.57
C ALA A 150 -3.10 -18.15 -21.15
N LEU A 151 -3.81 -17.25 -20.44
CA LEU A 151 -4.33 -17.54 -19.10
C LEU A 151 -5.38 -18.66 -19.13
N SER A 152 -6.26 -18.64 -20.13
CA SER A 152 -7.28 -19.66 -20.35
C SER A 152 -6.64 -21.04 -20.58
N ALA A 153 -5.68 -21.16 -21.50
CA ALA A 153 -4.96 -22.42 -21.72
C ALA A 153 -4.22 -22.91 -20.46
N SER A 154 -3.67 -22.00 -19.65
CA SER A 154 -3.02 -22.34 -18.37
C SER A 154 -4.01 -22.96 -17.36
N LEU A 155 -5.27 -22.50 -17.35
CA LEU A 155 -6.32 -23.06 -16.51
C LEU A 155 -6.75 -24.46 -16.95
N ASP A 156 -6.69 -24.79 -18.24
CA ASP A 156 -7.07 -26.11 -18.76
C ASP A 156 -5.98 -27.17 -18.52
N SER A 157 -4.76 -26.74 -18.23
CA SER A 157 -3.67 -27.66 -17.88
C SER A 157 -3.92 -28.40 -16.56
N LYS A 158 -3.38 -29.63 -16.44
CA LYS A 158 -3.43 -30.43 -15.20
C LYS A 158 -2.67 -29.76 -14.04
N LYS A 159 -1.60 -29.03 -14.36
CA LYS A 159 -0.79 -28.28 -13.40
C LYS A 159 -0.61 -26.87 -13.94
N THR A 160 -1.37 -25.94 -13.37
CA THR A 160 -1.32 -24.53 -13.74
C THR A 160 0.04 -23.96 -13.35
N ASP A 161 0.72 -23.32 -14.30
CA ASP A 161 1.99 -22.66 -14.09
C ASP A 161 1.76 -21.25 -13.51
N PRO A 162 2.18 -20.97 -12.26
CA PRO A 162 2.07 -19.62 -11.70
C PRO A 162 2.94 -18.59 -12.43
N GLY A 163 4.02 -19.00 -13.09
CA GLY A 163 4.96 -18.09 -13.75
C GLY A 163 4.31 -17.24 -14.84
N LEU A 164 3.45 -17.84 -15.66
CA LEU A 164 2.67 -17.11 -16.67
C LEU A 164 1.75 -16.06 -16.05
N TRP A 165 1.06 -16.42 -14.97
CA TRP A 165 0.15 -15.52 -14.25
C TRP A 165 0.90 -14.34 -13.65
N ILE A 166 2.02 -14.62 -12.96
CA ILE A 166 2.90 -13.58 -12.42
C ILE A 166 3.34 -12.64 -13.54
N SER A 167 3.88 -13.18 -14.65
CA SER A 167 4.38 -12.37 -15.75
C SER A 167 3.30 -11.43 -16.32
N ILE A 168 2.10 -11.94 -16.61
CA ILE A 168 1.04 -11.11 -17.19
C ILE A 168 0.54 -10.08 -16.17
N LEU A 169 0.23 -10.49 -14.93
CA LEU A 169 -0.42 -9.62 -13.95
C LEU A 169 0.51 -8.52 -13.36
N THR A 170 1.83 -8.66 -13.48
CA THR A 170 2.78 -7.65 -12.96
C THR A 170 3.45 -6.80 -14.04
N SER A 171 3.18 -7.05 -15.33
CA SER A 171 3.86 -6.35 -16.44
C SER A 171 2.94 -5.60 -17.39
N ARG A 172 1.63 -5.61 -17.17
CA ARG A 172 0.64 -4.92 -18.02
C ARG A 172 0.04 -3.74 -17.27
N ASP A 173 -0.46 -2.74 -17.99
CA ASP A 173 -1.23 -1.66 -17.39
C ASP A 173 -2.57 -2.13 -16.81
N ALA A 174 -3.09 -1.35 -15.86
CA ALA A 174 -4.32 -1.68 -15.14
C ALA A 174 -5.56 -1.78 -16.05
N ASP A 175 -5.67 -0.95 -17.10
CA ASP A 175 -6.82 -0.98 -18.01
C ASP A 175 -6.81 -2.25 -18.87
N HIS A 176 -5.64 -2.64 -19.36
CA HIS A 176 -5.43 -3.90 -20.06
C HIS A 176 -5.79 -5.09 -19.17
N LEU A 177 -5.26 -5.14 -17.95
CA LEU A 177 -5.52 -6.23 -17.02
C LEU A 177 -7.00 -6.32 -16.65
N ASN A 178 -7.67 -5.19 -16.39
CA ASN A 178 -9.11 -5.18 -16.13
C ASN A 178 -9.91 -5.79 -17.28
N ARG A 179 -9.57 -5.46 -18.54
CA ARG A 179 -10.23 -6.06 -19.72
C ARG A 179 -9.95 -7.56 -19.85
N VAL A 180 -8.71 -7.99 -19.61
CA VAL A 180 -8.32 -9.41 -19.66
C VAL A 180 -9.08 -10.21 -18.60
N LEU A 181 -9.05 -9.75 -17.35
CA LEU A 181 -9.68 -10.43 -16.21
C LEU A 181 -11.21 -10.49 -16.37
N MET A 182 -11.85 -9.38 -16.73
CA MET A 182 -13.30 -9.33 -16.97
C MET A 182 -13.74 -10.32 -18.07
N ARG A 183 -13.00 -10.38 -19.18
CA ARG A 183 -13.32 -11.31 -20.28
C ARG A 183 -13.05 -12.76 -19.90
N LEU A 184 -11.98 -13.02 -19.16
CA LEU A 184 -11.66 -14.36 -18.68
C LEU A 184 -12.75 -14.89 -17.73
N GLU A 185 -13.28 -14.05 -16.83
CA GLU A 185 -14.44 -14.40 -15.98
C GLU A 185 -15.68 -14.73 -16.80
N LEU A 186 -15.95 -13.92 -17.83
CA LEU A 186 -17.10 -14.11 -18.71
C LEU A 186 -17.00 -15.42 -19.50
N GLU A 187 -15.83 -15.74 -20.08
CA GLU A 187 -15.60 -16.97 -20.83
C GLU A 187 -15.68 -18.22 -19.93
N ARG A 188 -15.24 -18.12 -18.68
CA ARG A 188 -15.23 -19.23 -17.72
C ARG A 188 -16.56 -19.39 -16.99
N GLY A 189 -17.41 -18.37 -16.97
CA GLY A 189 -18.70 -18.39 -16.27
C GLY A 189 -18.57 -18.48 -14.75
N GLU A 190 -17.40 -18.19 -14.19
CA GLU A 190 -17.11 -18.24 -12.75
C GLU A 190 -16.26 -17.02 -12.34
N PRO A 191 -16.49 -16.46 -11.13
CA PRO A 191 -15.62 -15.42 -10.57
C PRO A 191 -14.16 -15.87 -10.46
N LEU A 192 -13.23 -14.97 -10.75
CA LEU A 192 -11.79 -15.28 -10.73
C LEU A 192 -11.32 -15.77 -9.37
N GLU A 193 -11.87 -15.27 -8.26
CA GLU A 193 -11.49 -15.74 -6.94
C GLU A 193 -11.77 -17.24 -6.78
N LYS A 194 -12.91 -17.73 -7.30
CA LYS A 194 -13.23 -19.16 -7.27
C LYS A 194 -12.32 -19.96 -8.19
N ILE A 195 -11.98 -19.43 -9.36
CA ILE A 195 -11.06 -20.07 -10.30
C ILE A 195 -9.67 -20.24 -9.65
N LEU A 196 -9.14 -19.17 -9.07
CA LEU A 196 -7.84 -19.18 -8.39
C LEU A 196 -7.81 -20.12 -7.19
N GLU A 197 -8.89 -20.18 -6.41
CA GLU A 197 -9.04 -21.12 -5.29
C GLU A 197 -8.97 -22.60 -5.72
N LYS A 198 -9.51 -22.93 -6.89
CA LYS A 198 -9.48 -24.31 -7.42
C LYS A 198 -8.12 -24.69 -8.01
N LYS A 199 -7.36 -23.72 -8.53
CA LYS A 199 -6.17 -23.98 -9.36
C LYS A 199 -4.84 -23.76 -8.65
N PHE A 200 -4.79 -22.87 -7.68
CA PHE A 200 -3.59 -22.58 -6.90
C PHE A 200 -3.78 -22.98 -5.44
N SER A 201 -2.69 -23.09 -4.68
CA SER A 201 -2.72 -23.32 -3.24
C SER A 201 -1.63 -22.52 -2.53
N GLY A 202 -1.65 -22.52 -1.19
CA GLY A 202 -0.65 -21.82 -0.37
C GLY A 202 -0.57 -20.32 -0.63
N ASP A 203 0.63 -19.76 -0.47
CA ASP A 203 0.86 -18.31 -0.52
C ASP A 203 0.72 -17.73 -1.92
N ILE A 204 1.06 -18.51 -2.96
CA ILE A 204 0.88 -18.05 -4.34
C ILE A 204 -0.60 -17.87 -4.69
N ARG A 205 -1.48 -18.73 -4.17
CA ARG A 205 -2.93 -18.52 -4.30
C ARG A 205 -3.37 -17.23 -3.62
N MET A 206 -2.91 -17.00 -2.38
CA MET A 206 -3.24 -15.77 -1.64
C MET A 206 -2.75 -14.55 -2.42
N GLY A 207 -1.49 -14.57 -2.88
CA GLY A 207 -0.89 -13.47 -3.62
C GLY A 207 -1.62 -13.16 -4.93
N LEU A 208 -1.94 -14.17 -5.75
CA LEU A 208 -2.67 -13.97 -7.00
C LEU A 208 -4.09 -13.45 -6.76
N LYS A 209 -4.80 -13.94 -5.73
CA LYS A 209 -6.12 -13.44 -5.37
C LYS A 209 -6.06 -11.97 -4.96
N THR A 210 -5.12 -11.62 -4.08
CA THR A 210 -4.91 -10.23 -3.64
C THR A 210 -4.59 -9.32 -4.81
N LEU A 211 -3.71 -9.75 -5.73
CA LEU A 211 -3.35 -8.98 -6.91
C LEU A 211 -4.55 -8.75 -7.85
N VAL A 212 -5.35 -9.79 -8.12
CA VAL A 212 -6.58 -9.67 -8.93
C VAL A 212 -7.56 -8.68 -8.29
N GLN A 213 -7.79 -8.78 -6.99
CA GLN A 213 -8.66 -7.84 -6.26
C GLN A 213 -8.14 -6.40 -6.34
N CYS A 214 -6.83 -6.19 -6.19
CA CYS A 214 -6.20 -4.89 -6.31
C CYS A 214 -6.34 -4.30 -7.73
N ILE A 215 -6.21 -5.14 -8.77
CA ILE A 215 -6.38 -4.72 -10.17
C ILE A 215 -7.84 -4.31 -10.44
N GLN A 216 -8.81 -5.11 -9.97
CA GLN A 216 -10.24 -4.89 -10.21
C GLN A 216 -10.78 -3.69 -9.42
N SER A 217 -10.40 -3.57 -8.15
CA SER A 217 -10.86 -2.48 -7.30
C SER A 217 -9.93 -2.27 -6.08
N PRO A 218 -8.91 -1.42 -6.19
CA PRO A 218 -7.94 -1.22 -5.11
C PRO A 218 -8.59 -0.63 -3.86
N HIS A 219 -9.54 0.30 -4.02
CA HIS A 219 -10.27 0.90 -2.89
C HIS A 219 -11.18 -0.09 -2.17
N LEU A 220 -11.83 -1.00 -2.90
CA LEU A 220 -12.63 -2.06 -2.28
C LEU A 220 -11.74 -3.05 -1.52
N PHE A 221 -10.60 -3.42 -2.09
CA PHE A 221 -9.61 -4.26 -1.41
C PHE A 221 -9.15 -3.63 -0.10
N LEU A 222 -8.72 -2.36 -0.12
CA LEU A 222 -8.31 -1.63 1.08
C LEU A 222 -9.46 -1.48 2.08
N ALA A 223 -10.69 -1.24 1.62
CA ALA A 223 -11.86 -1.23 2.48
C ALA A 223 -12.11 -2.58 3.17
N GLN A 224 -11.93 -3.71 2.46
CA GLN A 224 -12.03 -5.05 3.06
C GLN A 224 -10.97 -5.27 4.14
N ARG A 225 -9.75 -4.79 3.95
CA ARG A 225 -8.67 -4.83 4.96
C ARG A 225 -9.10 -4.12 6.26
N LEU A 226 -9.74 -2.96 6.12
CA LEU A 226 -10.19 -2.15 7.24
C LEU A 226 -11.29 -2.82 8.08
N VAL A 227 -12.10 -3.71 7.51
CA VAL A 227 -13.19 -4.41 8.24
C VAL A 227 -12.69 -5.14 9.48
N THR A 228 -11.44 -5.60 9.47
CA THR A 228 -10.83 -6.32 10.59
C THR A 228 -10.69 -5.47 11.86
N MET A 229 -10.65 -4.13 11.73
CA MET A 229 -10.42 -3.16 12.80
C MET A 229 -9.16 -3.46 13.65
N LYS A 230 -8.23 -4.28 13.15
CA LYS A 230 -6.94 -4.51 13.81
C LYS A 230 -6.10 -3.23 13.70
N ALA A 231 -5.64 -2.71 14.83
CA ALA A 231 -4.95 -1.42 14.90
C ALA A 231 -3.80 -1.30 13.89
N ALA A 232 -2.93 -2.32 13.79
CA ALA A 232 -1.81 -2.31 12.85
C ALA A 232 -2.24 -2.16 11.36
N ILE A 233 -3.28 -2.89 10.94
CA ILE A 233 -3.81 -2.81 9.57
C ILE A 233 -4.48 -1.45 9.35
N LEU A 234 -5.30 -1.03 10.31
CA LEU A 234 -6.01 0.25 10.26
C LEU A 234 -5.06 1.44 10.16
N HIS A 235 -4.01 1.48 10.99
CA HIS A 235 -3.01 2.55 10.96
C HIS A 235 -2.26 2.54 9.64
N GLY A 236 -1.84 1.35 9.19
CA GLY A 236 -1.15 1.17 7.92
C GLY A 236 -1.94 1.75 6.76
N VAL A 237 -3.21 1.36 6.60
CA VAL A 237 -4.06 1.86 5.51
C VAL A 237 -4.40 3.34 5.71
N MET A 238 -4.85 3.76 6.89
CA MET A 238 -5.28 5.15 7.10
C MET A 238 -4.13 6.14 6.93
N VAL A 239 -2.96 5.88 7.49
CA VAL A 239 -1.80 6.78 7.38
C VAL A 239 -1.28 6.80 5.94
N SER A 240 -1.22 5.64 5.26
CA SER A 240 -0.64 5.58 3.91
C SER A 240 -1.53 6.18 2.83
N HIS A 241 -2.82 6.39 3.10
CA HIS A 241 -3.79 6.88 2.12
C HIS A 241 -4.43 8.23 2.49
N CYS A 242 -4.17 8.79 3.67
CA CYS A 242 -4.85 10.00 4.16
C CYS A 242 -4.60 11.27 3.33
N GLU A 243 -3.51 11.30 2.57
CA GLU A 243 -3.14 12.42 1.68
C GLU A 243 -3.40 12.12 0.19
N GLU A 244 -3.83 10.90 -0.14
CA GLU A 244 -4.00 10.44 -1.52
C GLU A 244 -5.47 10.15 -1.85
N ASP A 245 -6.00 9.02 -1.38
CA ASP A 245 -7.28 8.47 -1.83
C ASP A 245 -8.14 7.84 -0.71
N LEU A 246 -7.88 8.18 0.56
CA LEU A 246 -8.66 7.70 1.70
C LEU A 246 -10.16 7.98 1.57
N LEU A 247 -10.56 9.07 0.89
CA LEU A 247 -11.97 9.35 0.60
C LEU A 247 -12.62 8.26 -0.28
N CYS A 248 -11.91 7.77 -1.29
CA CYS A 248 -12.39 6.70 -2.16
C CYS A 248 -12.48 5.37 -1.38
N ILE A 249 -11.51 5.10 -0.50
CA ILE A 249 -11.53 3.93 0.40
C ILE A 249 -12.72 3.99 1.36
N ARG A 250 -13.01 5.17 1.94
CA ARG A 250 -14.18 5.40 2.80
C ARG A 250 -15.50 5.14 2.06
N ALA A 251 -15.65 5.66 0.85
CA ALA A 251 -16.82 5.40 0.02
C ALA A 251 -16.99 3.91 -0.30
N ALA A 252 -15.89 3.21 -0.63
CA ALA A 252 -15.90 1.77 -0.85
C ALA A 252 -16.25 0.99 0.43
N PHE A 253 -15.75 1.42 1.59
CA PHE A 253 -16.06 0.84 2.90
C PHE A 253 -17.53 0.99 3.26
N LEU A 254 -18.11 2.17 3.05
CA LEU A 254 -19.54 2.40 3.26
C LEU A 254 -20.39 1.50 2.36
N LYS A 255 -20.03 1.39 1.08
CA LYS A 255 -20.72 0.51 0.13
C LYS A 255 -20.61 -0.97 0.52
N LEU A 256 -19.46 -1.39 1.04
CA LEU A 256 -19.20 -2.77 1.44
C LEU A 256 -19.93 -3.17 2.73
N THR A 257 -19.92 -2.29 3.74
CA THR A 257 -20.35 -2.64 5.11
C THR A 257 -21.72 -2.07 5.49
N GLY A 258 -22.22 -1.09 4.73
CA GLY A 258 -23.44 -0.35 5.04
C GLY A 258 -23.30 0.65 6.19
N THR A 259 -22.11 0.80 6.78
CA THR A 259 -21.80 1.80 7.82
C THR A 259 -20.54 2.56 7.41
N SER A 260 -20.47 3.87 7.69
CA SER A 260 -19.28 4.65 7.37
C SER A 260 -18.06 4.14 8.15
N LEU A 261 -16.87 4.45 7.64
CA LEU A 261 -15.64 4.17 8.38
C LEU A 261 -15.62 4.98 9.68
N TYR A 262 -16.05 6.24 9.64
CA TYR A 262 -16.08 7.14 10.80
C TYR A 262 -16.93 6.57 11.96
N THR A 263 -18.18 6.17 11.68
CA THR A 263 -19.06 5.54 12.67
C THR A 263 -18.49 4.21 13.17
N THR A 264 -17.86 3.43 12.28
CA THR A 264 -17.25 2.14 12.68
C THR A 264 -16.05 2.35 13.62
N LEU A 265 -15.24 3.38 13.39
CA LEU A 265 -14.14 3.75 14.30
C LEU A 265 -14.67 4.10 15.70
N GLN A 266 -15.73 4.92 15.78
CA GLN A 266 -16.35 5.30 17.05
C GLN A 266 -16.85 4.11 17.88
N LYS A 267 -17.29 3.04 17.21
CA LYS A 267 -17.76 1.81 17.87
C LYS A 267 -16.62 0.94 18.40
N ASN A 268 -15.45 0.96 17.75
CA ASN A 268 -14.35 0.03 18.03
C ASN A 268 -13.22 0.64 18.87
N PHE A 269 -13.03 1.96 18.84
CA PHE A 269 -11.95 2.65 19.54
C PHE A 269 -12.50 3.67 20.54
N LYS A 270 -11.68 4.09 21.52
CA LYS A 270 -12.05 5.08 22.55
C LYS A 270 -10.88 6.02 22.86
N GLY A 271 -11.18 7.10 23.58
CA GLY A 271 -10.18 8.03 24.09
C GLY A 271 -9.40 8.77 22.99
N GLU A 272 -8.16 9.14 23.32
CA GLU A 272 -7.27 9.89 22.43
C GLU A 272 -6.94 9.15 21.14
N HIS A 273 -6.88 7.81 21.19
CA HIS A 273 -6.66 6.99 20.01
C HIS A 273 -7.79 7.11 18.99
N LEU A 274 -9.04 7.06 19.46
CA LEU A 274 -10.20 7.33 18.61
C LEU A 274 -10.12 8.75 18.03
N GLN A 275 -9.83 9.75 18.85
CA GLN A 275 -9.76 11.14 18.38
C GLN A 275 -8.72 11.33 17.27
N ALA A 276 -7.54 10.71 17.41
CA ALA A 276 -6.52 10.71 16.37
C ALA A 276 -7.00 10.03 15.07
N LEU A 277 -7.63 8.86 15.17
CA LEU A 277 -8.17 8.14 14.02
C LEU A 277 -9.28 8.94 13.30
N LEU A 278 -10.17 9.59 14.06
CA LEU A 278 -11.22 10.44 13.49
C LEU A 278 -10.64 11.71 12.84
N ALA A 279 -9.55 12.27 13.38
CA ALA A 279 -8.86 13.39 12.75
C ALA A 279 -8.26 13.01 11.38
N ILE A 280 -7.72 11.79 11.24
CA ILE A 280 -7.26 11.25 9.96
C ILE A 280 -8.44 10.98 9.02
N CYS A 281 -9.54 10.41 9.55
CA CYS A 281 -10.76 10.13 8.79
C CYS A 281 -11.45 11.43 8.31
N ARG A 282 -11.29 12.53 9.06
CA ARG A 282 -11.82 13.90 8.86
C ARG A 282 -13.33 14.08 9.05
N SER A 283 -14.17 13.25 8.44
CA SER A 283 -15.63 13.46 8.47
C SER A 283 -16.42 12.17 8.34
N GLU A 284 -17.73 12.27 8.63
CA GLU A 284 -18.72 11.27 8.23
C GLU A 284 -18.88 11.23 6.70
N ASP A 285 -19.34 10.09 6.17
CA ASP A 285 -19.63 9.81 4.77
C ASP A 285 -21.13 9.96 4.46
#